data_AF-I1NZY2-F1
#
_entry.id   AF-I1NZY2-F1
#
_cell.length_a   1.000
_cell.length_b   1.000
_cell.length_c   1.000
_cell.angle_alpha   90.00
_cell.angle_beta   90.00
_cell.angle_gamma   90.00
#
_symmetry.space_group_name_H-M   'P 1'
#
loop_
_entity.id
_entity.type
_entity.pdbx_description
1 polymer ?
#
loop_
_entity_poly.entity_id
_entity_poly.type
_entity_poly.pdbx_seq_one_letter_code
_entity_poly.pdbx_strand_id
1 'polypeptide(L)' 'REITFKGCYYFVDAGYTNANGFLASYGGQRYHLGRFTALDRPCSAEEYFNMRHTSARNIIERSFGRLKGRWAILMSPS' A
#
# COMPACT_ATOMS: atom_id res chain seq x y z
N ARG A 1 15.53 -0.26 -17.38
CA ARG A 1 14.31 -0.49 -18.19
C ARG A 1 13.26 -1.00 -17.22
N GLU A 2 12.25 -0.21 -16.90
CA GLU A 2 11.10 -0.68 -16.12
C GLU A 2 10.33 -1.71 -16.95
N ILE A 3 10.04 -2.88 -16.37
CA ILE A 3 9.27 -3.94 -17.01
C ILE A 3 7.84 -3.87 -16.46
N THR A 4 7.15 -2.75 -16.69
CA THR A 4 5.71 -2.65 -16.45
C THR A 4 4.97 -2.92 -17.74
N PHE A 5 4.24 -4.03 -17.78
CA PHE A 5 3.26 -4.29 -18.85
C PHE A 5 2.17 -3.23 -18.81
N LYS A 6 1.59 -2.85 -19.96
CA LYS A 6 0.50 -1.86 -20.01
C LYS A 6 -0.64 -2.29 -19.07
N GLY A 7 -1.01 -1.40 -18.14
CA GLY A 7 -2.06 -1.65 -17.14
C GLY A 7 -1.60 -2.35 -15.86
N CYS A 8 -0.32 -2.74 -15.77
CA CYS A 8 0.28 -3.28 -14.55
C CYS A 8 1.08 -2.18 -13.83
N TYR A 9 0.90 -2.11 -12.51
CA TYR A 9 1.58 -1.14 -11.66
C TYR A 9 2.19 -1.85 -10.46
N TYR A 10 3.37 -1.39 -10.04
CA TYR A 10 3.99 -1.77 -8.79
C TYR A 10 3.32 -1.04 -7.63
N PHE A 11 2.88 -1.82 -6.66
CA PHE A 11 2.33 -1.31 -5.42
C PHE A 11 3.46 -0.95 -4.45
N VAL A 12 3.60 0.33 -4.11
CA VAL A 12 4.77 0.85 -3.38
C VAL A 12 4.39 1.64 -2.13
N ASP A 13 5.38 1.85 -1.27
CA ASP A 13 5.26 2.63 -0.04
C ASP A 13 5.14 4.14 -0.32
N ALA A 14 4.64 4.89 0.67
CA ALA A 14 4.51 6.34 0.66
C ALA A 14 5.84 7.09 0.48
N GLY A 15 6.97 6.43 0.72
CA GLY A 15 8.31 6.99 0.46
C GLY A 15 8.67 7.07 -1.02
N TYR A 16 7.88 6.48 -1.91
CA TYR A 16 8.07 6.55 -3.36
C TYR A 16 7.18 7.62 -3.99
N THR A 17 7.69 8.24 -5.05
CA THR A 17 6.89 9.18 -5.85
C THR A 17 5.93 8.41 -6.75
N ASN A 18 4.67 8.88 -6.84
CA ASN A 18 3.75 8.41 -7.86
C ASN A 18 4.29 8.75 -9.26
N ALA A 19 4.57 7.72 -10.04
CA ALA A 19 5.12 7.81 -11.38
C ALA A 19 4.51 6.71 -12.25
N ASN A 20 4.74 6.77 -13.57
CA ASN A 20 4.29 5.69 -14.45
C ASN A 20 4.86 4.36 -13.97
N GLY A 21 3.97 3.38 -13.76
CA GLY A 21 4.35 2.07 -13.24
C GLY A 21 4.37 1.95 -11.72
N PHE A 22 4.18 3.03 -10.95
CA PHE A 22 4.20 3.01 -9.48
C PHE A 22 2.90 3.58 -8.87
N LEU A 23 2.40 2.90 -7.84
CA LEU A 23 1.24 3.30 -7.06
C LEU A 23 1.63 3.48 -5.59
N ALA A 24 2.04 4.70 -5.25
CA ALA A 24 2.25 5.18 -3.89
C ALA A 24 0.99 5.86 -3.37
N SER A 25 0.80 5.87 -2.05
CA SER A 25 -0.29 6.64 -1.44
C SER A 25 -0.13 8.15 -1.71
N TYR A 26 -1.24 8.86 -1.84
CA TYR A 26 -1.25 10.32 -1.92
C TYR A 26 -0.87 10.94 -0.56
N GLY A 27 0.16 11.79 -0.57
CA GLY A 27 0.56 12.56 0.61
C GLY A 27 -0.46 13.64 0.97
N GLY A 28 -0.50 14.04 2.24
CA GLY A 28 -1.37 15.11 2.73
C GLY A 28 -2.85 14.74 2.89
N GLN A 29 -3.24 13.51 2.52
CA GLN A 29 -4.59 12.99 2.64
C GLN A 29 -4.71 11.97 3.78
N ARG A 30 -5.95 11.67 4.22
CA ARG A 30 -6.20 10.61 5.21
C ARG A 30 -5.66 9.26 4.70
N TYR A 31 -4.89 8.58 5.54
CA TYR A 31 -4.18 7.33 5.17
C TYR A 31 -4.52 6.13 6.08
N HIS A 32 -4.87 6.36 7.35
CA HIS A 32 -5.08 5.28 8.30
C HIS A 32 -6.42 4.58 8.09
N LEU A 33 -6.39 3.24 7.94
CA LEU A 33 -7.59 2.43 7.69
C LEU A 33 -8.69 2.65 8.75
N GLY A 34 -8.30 2.83 10.03
CA GLY A 34 -9.24 3.08 11.13
C GLY A 34 -9.95 4.43 11.10
N ARG A 35 -9.55 5.35 10.21
CA ARG A 35 -10.23 6.63 9.98
C ARG A 35 -11.39 6.49 8.97
N PHE A 36 -11.46 5.40 8.22
CA PHE A 36 -12.52 5.17 7.24
C PHE A 36 -13.58 4.25 7.85
N THR A 37 -14.77 4.79 8.10
CA THR A 37 -15.91 4.04 8.66
C THR A 37 -17.13 4.19 7.75
N ALA A 38 -18.20 3.42 8.00
CA ALA A 38 -19.44 3.56 7.24
C ALA A 38 -20.05 4.97 7.33
N LEU A 39 -19.79 5.66 8.44
CA LEU A 39 -20.19 7.03 8.75
C LEU A 39 -19.19 8.06 8.22
N ASP A 40 -17.89 7.76 8.27
CA ASP A 40 -16.80 8.63 7.82
C ASP A 40 -16.18 8.09 6.53
N ARG A 41 -16.82 8.42 5.41
CA ARG A 41 -16.42 7.97 4.07
C ARG A 41 -15.34 8.89 3.49
N PRO A 42 -14.55 8.39 2.54
CA PRO A 42 -13.64 9.23 1.77
C PRO A 42 -14.40 10.38 1.10
N CYS A 43 -13.88 11.60 1.25
CA CYS A 43 -14.47 12.81 0.68
C CYS A 43 -13.86 13.16 -0.69
N SER A 44 -12.68 12.60 -1.01
CA SER A 44 -11.98 12.81 -2.27
C SER A 44 -11.59 11.49 -2.95
N ALA A 45 -11.31 11.56 -4.25
CA ALA A 45 -10.80 10.41 -4.99
C ALA A 45 -9.44 9.94 -4.44
N GLU A 46 -8.60 10.86 -3.95
CA GLU A 46 -7.30 10.58 -3.35
C GLU A 46 -7.44 9.86 -2.01
N GLU A 47 -8.39 10.27 -1.17
CA GLU A 47 -8.71 9.57 0.08
C GLU A 47 -9.28 8.18 -0.19
N TYR A 48 -10.13 8.05 -1.21
CA TYR A 48 -10.67 6.75 -1.60
C TYR A 48 -9.55 5.82 -2.08
N PHE A 49 -8.65 6.34 -2.91
CA PHE A 49 -7.45 5.62 -3.33
C PHE A 49 -6.60 5.20 -2.13
N ASN A 50 -6.29 6.12 -1.20
CA ASN A 50 -5.51 5.84 0.00
C ASN A 50 -6.18 4.78 0.89
N MET A 51 -7.50 4.83 1.07
CA MET A 51 -8.25 3.80 1.81
C MET A 51 -8.05 2.41 1.18
N ARG A 52 -8.16 2.30 -0.15
CA ARG A 52 -7.95 1.02 -0.87
C ARG A 52 -6.49 0.59 -0.85
N HIS A 53 -5.56 1.53 -0.99
CA HIS A 53 -4.12 1.32 -0.90
C HIS A 53 -3.74 0.75 0.47
N THR A 54 -4.09 1.43 1.57
CA THR A 54 -3.80 0.96 2.93
C THR A 54 -4.44 -0.40 3.22
N SER A 55 -5.64 -0.68 2.69
CA SER A 55 -6.28 -1.99 2.82
C SER A 55 -5.46 -3.10 2.15
N ALA A 56 -5.01 -2.89 0.91
CA ALA A 56 -4.17 -3.84 0.18
C ALA A 56 -2.81 -4.02 0.87
N ARG A 57 -2.18 -2.92 1.31
CA ARG A 57 -0.92 -2.92 2.04
C ARG A 57 -1.00 -3.79 3.30
N ASN A 58 -2.05 -3.62 4.10
CA ASN A 58 -2.25 -4.40 5.32
C ASN A 58 -2.29 -5.91 5.05
N ILE A 59 -2.94 -6.34 3.96
CA ILE A 59 -2.97 -7.75 3.57
C ILE A 59 -1.57 -8.25 3.21
N ILE A 60 -0.81 -7.48 2.43
CA ILE A 60 0.55 -7.80 2.01
C ILE A 60 1.46 -7.91 3.24
N GLU A 61 1.49 -6.89 4.10
CA GLU A 61 2.34 -6.84 5.30
C GLU A 61 2.02 -7.98 6.28
N ARG A 62 0.74 -8.27 6.53
CA ARG A 62 0.35 -9.40 7.39
C ARG A 62 0.76 -10.74 6.79
N SER A 63 0.67 -10.89 5.47
CA SER A 63 1.09 -12.10 4.77
C SER A 63 2.60 -12.31 4.89
N PHE A 64 3.39 -11.26 4.63
CA PHE A 64 4.84 -11.30 4.83
C PHE A 64 5.23 -11.52 6.29
N GLY A 65 4.52 -10.92 7.25
CA GLY A 65 4.75 -11.15 8.67
C GLY A 65 4.60 -12.64 9.04
N ARG A 66 3.58 -13.31 8.52
CA ARG A 66 3.41 -14.77 8.71
C ARG A 66 4.53 -15.57 8.05
N LEU A 67 4.96 -15.18 6.85
CA LEU A 67 6.06 -15.85 6.15
C LEU A 67 7.37 -15.71 6.92
N LYS A 68 7.71 -14.50 7.39
CA LYS A 68 8.90 -14.24 8.21
C LYS A 68 8.90 -15.03 9.52
N GLY A 69 7.76 -15.15 10.18
CA GLY A 69 7.63 -15.97 11.40
C GLY A 69 7.83 -17.48 11.18
N ARG A 70 7.65 -17.98 9.96
CA ARG A 70 7.82 -19.40 9.62
C ARG A 70 9.20 -19.72 9.06
N TRP A 71 9.77 -18.80 8.29
CA TRP A 71 10.99 -19.04 7.51
C TRP A 71 12.12 -18.11 7.97
N ALA A 72 13.08 -18.68 8.71
CA ALA A 72 14.22 -17.93 9.26
C ALA A 72 15.05 -17.22 8.17
N ILE A 73 15.11 -17.76 6.95
CA ILE A 73 15.80 -17.10 5.82
C ILE A 73 15.19 -15.75 5.42
N LEU A 74 13.91 -15.52 5.74
CA LEU A 74 13.23 -14.26 5.47
C LEU A 74 13.34 -13.26 6.63
N MET A 75 13.94 -13.67 7.74
CA MET A 75 14.24 -12.79 8.87
C MET A 75 15.51 -12.00 8.51
N SER A 76 15.34 -10.74 8.17
CA SER A 76 16.47 -9.81 8.10
C SER A 76 16.92 -9.50 9.53
N PRO A 77 18.23 -9.54 9.86
CA PRO A 77 18.71 -8.91 11.08
C PRO A 77 18.39 -7.42 10.96
N SER A 78 17.59 -6.92 11.92
CA SER A 78 17.30 -5.50 12.10
C SER A 78 18.54 -4.73 12.53
#